data_AF-A0A7M1B003-F1
#
_entry.id   AF-A0A7M1B003-F1
#
_cell.length_a   1.000
_cell.length_b   1.000
_cell.length_c   1.000
_cell.angle_alpha   90.00
_cell.angle_beta   90.00
_cell.angle_gamma   90.00
#
_symmetry.space_group_name_H-M   'P 1'
#
loop_
_entity.id
_entity.type
_entity.pdbx_description
1 polymer ?
#
loop_
_entity_poly.entity_id
_entity_poly.type
_entity_poly.pdbx_seq_one_letter_code
_entity_poly.pdbx_strand_id
1 'polypeptide(L)'
;MKFIQLFLLFGIFLYASVKTPSDVYSQSIVLKQMVEELRKENGITKPLKEVEQQHNKLPRHVIQKTLEVLTKVNKYREIHNFGPIAIPPVPPRKITPQDVYNNVIRLKEEIHYLLKNQKKYFAYKQYKDKTPSDVYQVLWTVSLGFDELLGQGFTPSDVYIQSQQILERIEFLRSSQREYSDVKMPPKRPNLHPNHALYASIDLIKKISEVEKKLWMTPVPVPKAKHKVISPTEVYDSLQTVKAELNRLSRRLGIERSFPPKKLQTKKTPSDVVQNLEYAKALLPTFDFSHPLNQYPQKSLIKTPNEVYALSEYILHKIMRIKERRGIQLKAKKVPYVYGLEPIYVYVKGLEDLEKTAKLKSLEGFYPSQIPDAPNTKITPSEVYELILRLDDEINLVYNTKKYNYNFISYRNYLEKKIYQDKTPSDVYNLLWKISYELDTILNQEYTPNETYILAVKLYKNIQIVTYHLTQKQMLIPLLKYESKAPADVFMQSLQLMQTLTKIKKRGNLNSATLTIPRDKIITPNSVYNALRLISGTVSELRVYYNIQEHTTALSQKTPKNKTPSDVFSVLEATNKLAQQILRDSTYAH
;
A
#
# COMPACT_ATOMS: atom_id res chain seq x y z
N MET A 1 52.66 -22.00 -27.96
CA MET A 1 51.32 -21.40 -28.12
C MET A 1 50.57 -21.52 -26.80
N LYS A 2 50.37 -20.39 -26.09
CA LYS A 2 49.67 -20.35 -24.79
C LYS A 2 48.17 -20.33 -25.04
N PHE A 3 47.45 -21.36 -24.56
CA PHE A 3 46.00 -21.37 -24.52
C PHE A 3 45.52 -20.49 -23.36
N ILE A 4 44.91 -19.35 -23.71
CA ILE A 4 44.18 -18.50 -22.76
C ILE A 4 42.78 -19.13 -22.59
N GLN A 5 42.52 -19.75 -21.45
CA GLN A 5 41.17 -20.10 -21.04
C GLN A 5 40.43 -18.83 -20.59
N LEU A 6 39.55 -18.34 -21.45
CA LEU A 6 38.61 -17.27 -21.14
C LEU A 6 37.49 -17.85 -20.26
N PHE A 7 37.56 -17.63 -18.96
CA PHE A 7 36.45 -17.91 -18.04
C PHE A 7 35.31 -16.93 -18.32
N LEU A 8 34.29 -17.42 -19.03
CA LEU A 8 33.04 -16.71 -19.27
C LEU A 8 32.25 -16.71 -17.95
N LEU A 9 32.44 -15.66 -17.15
CA LEU A 9 31.62 -15.32 -15.99
C LEU A 9 30.19 -15.01 -16.48
N PHE A 10 29.37 -16.04 -16.63
CA PHE A 10 27.92 -15.87 -16.68
C PHE A 10 27.46 -15.38 -15.30
N GLY A 11 27.40 -14.06 -15.13
CA GLY A 11 26.68 -13.45 -14.04
C GLY A 11 25.22 -13.89 -14.12
N ILE A 12 24.83 -14.87 -13.32
CA ILE A 12 23.43 -15.18 -13.06
C ILE A 12 22.85 -13.96 -12.36
N PHE A 13 22.26 -13.04 -13.12
CA PHE A 13 21.40 -12.03 -12.56
C PHE A 13 20.18 -12.77 -11.98
N LEU A 14 20.23 -13.05 -10.68
CA LEU A 14 19.09 -13.49 -9.89
C LEU A 14 18.06 -12.35 -9.88
N TYR A 15 17.21 -12.31 -10.91
CA TYR A 15 16.07 -11.41 -10.92
C TYR A 15 15.05 -11.92 -9.91
N ALA A 16 14.68 -11.07 -8.95
CA ALA A 16 13.61 -11.37 -8.01
C ALA A 16 12.33 -11.77 -8.78
N SER A 17 11.71 -12.90 -8.43
CA SER A 17 10.53 -13.39 -9.15
C SER A 17 9.33 -12.49 -8.83
N VAL A 18 8.99 -11.57 -9.75
CA VAL A 18 7.84 -10.70 -9.61
C VAL A 18 6.56 -11.54 -9.49
N LYS A 19 5.65 -11.19 -8.56
CA LYS A 19 4.37 -11.91 -8.41
C LYS A 19 3.62 -11.98 -9.73
N THR A 20 2.93 -13.09 -9.95
CA THR A 20 2.14 -13.39 -11.15
C THR A 20 0.65 -13.22 -10.87
N PRO A 21 -0.22 -13.17 -11.90
CA PRO A 21 -1.66 -13.17 -11.69
C PRO A 21 -2.17 -14.41 -10.94
N SER A 22 -1.48 -15.55 -11.04
CA SER A 22 -1.79 -16.78 -10.29
C SER A 22 -1.58 -16.62 -8.78
N ASP A 23 -0.54 -15.90 -8.37
CA ASP A 23 -0.31 -15.59 -6.95
C ASP A 23 -1.42 -14.67 -6.42
N VAL A 24 -1.79 -13.67 -7.21
CA VAL A 24 -2.89 -12.74 -6.87
C VAL A 24 -4.22 -13.48 -6.79
N TYR A 25 -4.50 -14.38 -7.73
CA TYR A 25 -5.71 -15.20 -7.74
C TYR A 25 -5.81 -16.05 -6.47
N SER A 26 -4.72 -16.71 -6.10
CA SER A 26 -4.64 -17.55 -4.88
C SER A 26 -5.01 -16.74 -3.63
N GLN A 27 -4.48 -15.52 -3.48
CA GLN A 27 -4.85 -14.63 -2.37
C GLN A 27 -6.28 -14.09 -2.49
N SER A 28 -6.78 -13.86 -3.70
CA SER A 28 -8.15 -13.39 -3.94
C SER A 28 -9.20 -14.45 -3.56
N ILE A 29 -8.88 -15.74 -3.71
CA ILE A 29 -9.73 -16.83 -3.22
C ILE A 29 -9.81 -16.84 -1.69
N VAL A 30 -8.68 -16.63 -1.00
CA VAL A 30 -8.69 -16.49 0.46
C VAL A 30 -9.51 -15.27 0.88
N LEU A 31 -9.36 -14.14 0.18
CA LEU A 31 -10.19 -12.94 0.40
C LEU A 31 -11.68 -13.24 0.26
N LYS A 32 -12.07 -14.01 -0.76
CA LYS A 32 -13.46 -14.45 -0.96
C LYS A 32 -13.98 -15.25 0.24
N GLN A 33 -13.20 -16.21 0.74
CA GLN A 33 -13.56 -17.00 1.93
C GLN A 33 -13.74 -16.12 3.18
N MET A 34 -12.90 -15.09 3.35
CA MET A 34 -13.01 -14.14 4.47
C MET A 34 -14.29 -13.31 4.38
N VAL A 35 -14.72 -12.91 3.19
CA VAL A 35 -15.98 -12.19 2.97
C VAL A 35 -17.18 -13.09 3.20
N GLU A 36 -17.12 -14.36 2.79
CA GLU A 36 -18.15 -15.35 3.11
C GLU A 36 -18.30 -15.52 4.63
N GLU A 37 -17.19 -15.55 5.37
CA GLU A 37 -17.25 -15.60 6.83
C GLU A 37 -17.84 -14.32 7.43
N LEU A 38 -17.40 -13.14 6.98
CA LEU A 38 -17.95 -11.87 7.44
C LEU A 38 -19.46 -11.79 7.21
N ARG A 39 -19.95 -12.27 6.06
CA ARG A 39 -21.38 -12.39 5.76
C ARG A 39 -22.08 -13.32 6.75
N LYS A 40 -21.53 -14.51 6.99
CA LYS A 40 -22.08 -15.47 7.94
C LYS A 40 -22.16 -14.90 9.36
N GLU A 41 -21.12 -14.22 9.83
CA GLU A 41 -21.07 -13.57 11.15
C GLU A 41 -22.10 -12.43 11.31
N ASN A 42 -22.62 -11.90 10.20
CA ASN A 42 -23.68 -10.90 10.13
C ASN A 42 -25.05 -11.49 9.75
N GLY A 43 -25.21 -12.82 9.81
CA GLY A 43 -26.50 -13.49 9.57
C GLY A 43 -26.90 -13.58 8.10
N ILE A 44 -26.01 -13.29 7.16
CA ILE A 44 -26.27 -13.37 5.72
C ILE A 44 -25.94 -14.78 5.23
N THR A 45 -26.98 -15.57 4.93
CA THR A 45 -26.86 -16.97 4.50
C THR A 45 -26.92 -17.17 2.98
N LYS A 46 -27.35 -16.14 2.24
CA LYS A 46 -27.43 -16.19 0.78
C LYS A 46 -26.03 -16.43 0.18
N PRO A 47 -25.88 -17.30 -0.84
CA PRO A 47 -24.59 -17.51 -1.48
C PRO A 47 -24.10 -16.26 -2.23
N LEU A 48 -22.79 -16.14 -2.40
CA LEU A 48 -22.21 -15.10 -3.25
C LEU A 48 -22.71 -15.25 -4.68
N LYS A 49 -23.11 -14.12 -5.29
CA LYS A 49 -23.55 -14.09 -6.69
C LYS A 49 -22.40 -14.48 -7.61
N GLU A 50 -22.65 -15.41 -8.51
CA GLU A 50 -21.68 -15.73 -9.56
C GLU A 50 -21.55 -14.56 -10.54
N VAL A 51 -20.31 -14.30 -10.94
CA VAL A 51 -19.97 -13.28 -11.93
C VAL A 51 -19.53 -14.00 -13.19
N GLU A 52 -20.08 -13.56 -14.33
CA GLU A 52 -19.68 -14.07 -15.64
C GLU A 52 -18.16 -13.96 -15.87
N GLN A 53 -17.63 -14.85 -16.70
CA GLN A 53 -16.22 -14.83 -17.07
C GLN A 53 -15.82 -13.47 -17.64
N GLN A 54 -14.67 -12.99 -17.19
CA GLN A 54 -14.11 -11.73 -17.64
C GLN A 54 -13.07 -11.98 -18.72
N HIS A 55 -12.92 -11.03 -19.63
CA HIS A 55 -11.95 -11.11 -20.72
C HIS A 55 -11.16 -9.81 -20.84
N ASN A 56 -9.93 -9.92 -21.36
CA ASN A 56 -9.05 -8.80 -21.71
C ASN A 56 -8.79 -7.81 -20.55
N LYS A 57 -8.88 -8.26 -19.30
CA LYS A 57 -8.50 -7.44 -18.14
C LYS A 57 -6.98 -7.44 -18.01
N LEU A 58 -6.46 -6.36 -17.46
CA LEU A 58 -5.03 -6.10 -17.26
C LEU A 58 -4.84 -5.64 -15.81
N PRO A 59 -3.61 -5.69 -15.25
CA PRO A 59 -3.38 -5.35 -13.84
C PRO A 59 -3.95 -3.98 -13.41
N ARG A 60 -3.94 -2.98 -14.30
CA ARG A 60 -4.56 -1.66 -14.06
C ARG A 60 -6.09 -1.69 -13.88
N HIS A 61 -6.79 -2.69 -14.42
CA HIS A 61 -8.21 -2.89 -14.19
C HIS A 61 -8.43 -3.57 -12.84
N VAL A 62 -7.60 -4.57 -12.54
CA VAL A 62 -7.68 -5.32 -11.30
C VAL A 62 -7.36 -4.43 -10.09
N ILE A 63 -6.37 -3.54 -10.18
CA ILE A 63 -6.08 -2.58 -9.10
C ILE A 63 -7.27 -1.66 -8.82
N GLN A 64 -7.97 -1.15 -9.83
CA GLN A 64 -9.17 -0.33 -9.60
C GLN A 64 -10.28 -1.15 -8.94
N LYS A 65 -10.43 -2.43 -9.31
CA LYS A 65 -11.36 -3.33 -8.65
C LYS A 65 -10.99 -3.55 -7.17
N THR A 66 -9.70 -3.63 -6.83
CA THR A 66 -9.29 -3.66 -5.40
C THR A 66 -9.65 -2.36 -4.66
N LEU A 67 -9.51 -1.20 -5.31
CA LEU A 67 -9.90 0.09 -4.73
C LEU A 67 -11.41 0.22 -4.54
N GLU A 68 -12.21 -0.35 -5.44
CA GLU A 68 -13.66 -0.46 -5.28
C GLU A 68 -14.01 -1.29 -4.04
N VAL A 69 -13.38 -2.45 -3.85
CA VAL A 69 -13.62 -3.28 -2.65
C VAL A 69 -13.19 -2.53 -1.39
N LEU A 70 -12.03 -1.84 -1.39
CA LEU A 70 -11.61 -1.00 -0.26
C LEU A 70 -12.62 0.13 0.03
N THR A 71 -13.24 0.69 -1.02
CA THR A 71 -14.31 1.68 -0.86
C THR A 71 -15.52 1.08 -0.11
N LYS A 72 -15.91 -0.15 -0.44
CA LYS A 72 -16.98 -0.86 0.26
C LYS A 72 -16.62 -1.25 1.69
N VAL A 73 -15.38 -1.66 1.93
CA VAL A 73 -14.84 -1.88 3.28
C VAL A 73 -14.96 -0.59 4.11
N ASN A 74 -14.61 0.56 3.54
CA ASN A 74 -14.78 1.85 4.22
C ASN A 74 -16.24 2.17 4.55
N LYS A 75 -17.17 1.96 3.61
CA LYS A 75 -18.60 2.13 3.87
C LYS A 75 -19.10 1.23 4.99
N TYR A 76 -18.66 -0.03 5.01
CA TYR A 76 -19.01 -0.96 6.07
C TYR A 76 -18.51 -0.46 7.43
N ARG A 77 -17.27 0.03 7.49
CA ARG A 77 -16.68 0.64 8.69
C ARG A 77 -17.40 1.90 9.13
N GLU A 78 -17.89 2.73 8.20
CA GLU A 78 -18.71 3.90 8.50
C GLU A 78 -20.06 3.51 9.11
N ILE A 79 -20.77 2.54 8.52
CA ILE A 79 -22.07 2.05 9.03
C ILE A 79 -21.92 1.50 10.46
N HIS A 80 -20.81 0.84 10.75
CA HIS A 80 -20.54 0.21 12.06
C HIS A 80 -19.70 1.08 13.00
N ASN A 81 -19.42 2.35 12.64
CA ASN A 81 -18.61 3.29 13.43
C ASN A 81 -17.19 2.78 13.79
N PHE A 82 -16.58 1.94 12.96
CA PHE A 82 -15.21 1.43 13.14
C PHE A 82 -14.12 2.42 12.70
N GLY A 83 -14.52 3.58 12.16
CA GLY A 83 -13.61 4.61 11.63
C GLY A 83 -13.04 4.25 10.25
N PRO A 84 -12.92 5.21 9.32
CA PRO A 84 -12.49 4.97 7.94
C PRO A 84 -11.00 4.61 7.85
N ILE A 85 -10.58 3.97 6.76
CA ILE A 85 -9.18 3.67 6.40
C ILE A 85 -8.77 4.42 5.11
N ALA A 86 -7.48 4.66 4.91
CA ALA A 86 -6.99 5.44 3.77
C ALA A 86 -7.09 4.65 2.45
N ILE A 87 -7.76 5.19 1.42
CA ILE A 87 -7.76 4.57 0.09
C ILE A 87 -6.54 5.08 -0.70
N PRO A 88 -5.64 4.18 -1.13
CA PRO A 88 -4.41 4.59 -1.80
C PRO A 88 -4.73 5.12 -3.20
N PRO A 89 -3.99 6.14 -3.69
CA PRO A 89 -4.08 6.54 -5.09
C PRO A 89 -3.53 5.43 -6.00
N VAL A 90 -3.93 5.43 -7.28
CA VAL A 90 -3.27 4.57 -8.28
C VAL A 90 -1.89 5.15 -8.57
N PRO A 91 -0.80 4.37 -8.46
CA PRO A 91 0.54 4.85 -8.76
C PRO A 91 0.65 5.42 -10.18
N PRO A 92 1.42 6.51 -10.40
CA PRO A 92 1.64 7.12 -11.72
C PRO A 92 2.61 6.31 -12.60
N ARG A 93 2.72 5.00 -12.38
CA ARG A 93 3.62 4.08 -13.07
C ARG A 93 2.86 2.91 -13.69
N LYS A 94 3.55 2.05 -14.42
CA LYS A 94 2.93 0.83 -14.96
C LYS A 94 2.53 -0.07 -13.79
N ILE A 95 1.26 -0.41 -13.72
CA ILE A 95 0.72 -1.33 -12.72
C ILE A 95 1.10 -2.77 -13.09
N THR A 96 1.66 -3.48 -12.12
CA THR A 96 2.13 -4.86 -12.23
C THR A 96 1.25 -5.79 -11.37
N PRO A 97 1.32 -7.12 -11.55
CA PRO A 97 0.62 -8.02 -10.64
C PRO A 97 1.13 -7.93 -9.19
N GLN A 98 2.37 -7.49 -8.95
CA GLN A 98 2.88 -7.20 -7.61
C GLN A 98 2.07 -6.10 -6.90
N ASP A 99 1.73 -5.01 -7.61
CA ASP A 99 0.93 -3.92 -7.05
C ASP A 99 -0.47 -4.39 -6.65
N VAL A 100 -1.05 -5.27 -7.49
CA VAL A 100 -2.35 -5.90 -7.23
C VAL A 100 -2.25 -6.87 -6.05
N TYR A 101 -1.21 -7.70 -5.99
CA TYR A 101 -0.95 -8.61 -4.88
C TYR A 101 -0.93 -7.85 -3.55
N ASN A 102 -0.14 -6.77 -3.48
CA ASN A 102 -0.02 -5.95 -2.27
C ASN A 102 -1.38 -5.36 -1.83
N ASN A 103 -2.23 -4.94 -2.78
CA ASN A 103 -3.57 -4.43 -2.47
C ASN A 103 -4.55 -5.53 -2.05
N VAL A 104 -4.45 -6.74 -2.60
CA VAL A 104 -5.25 -7.89 -2.15
C VAL A 104 -4.83 -8.33 -0.74
N ILE A 105 -3.54 -8.36 -0.44
CA ILE A 105 -3.06 -8.63 0.93
C ILE A 105 -3.60 -7.57 1.89
N ARG A 106 -3.50 -6.29 1.52
CA ARG A 106 -4.10 -5.22 2.32
C ARG A 106 -5.59 -5.47 2.56
N LEU A 107 -6.37 -5.76 1.52
CA LEU A 107 -7.81 -6.05 1.64
C LEU A 107 -8.09 -7.19 2.62
N LYS A 108 -7.35 -8.30 2.53
CA LYS A 108 -7.53 -9.44 3.43
C LYS A 108 -7.35 -9.02 4.88
N GLU A 109 -6.26 -8.34 5.17
CA GLU A 109 -5.91 -7.90 6.52
C GLU A 109 -6.86 -6.80 7.04
N GLU A 110 -7.36 -5.90 6.19
CA GLU A 110 -8.40 -4.94 6.60
C GLU A 110 -9.73 -5.66 6.93
N ILE A 111 -10.08 -6.71 6.19
CA ILE A 111 -11.25 -7.56 6.50
C ILE A 111 -11.03 -8.39 7.77
N HIS A 112 -9.80 -8.84 8.03
CA HIS A 112 -9.47 -9.58 9.24
C HIS A 112 -9.88 -8.81 10.51
N TYR A 113 -9.66 -7.50 10.56
CA TYR A 113 -10.10 -6.67 11.69
C TYR A 113 -11.63 -6.56 11.85
N LEU A 114 -12.38 -6.89 10.80
CA LEU A 114 -13.85 -6.84 10.81
C LEU A 114 -14.48 -8.17 11.24
N LEU A 115 -13.70 -9.27 11.24
CA LEU A 115 -14.18 -10.58 11.67
C LEU A 115 -14.28 -10.64 13.20
N LYS A 116 -15.35 -11.26 13.71
CA LYS A 116 -15.53 -11.61 15.12
C LYS A 116 -14.53 -12.69 15.52
N ASN A 117 -14.39 -13.75 14.72
CA ASN A 117 -13.40 -14.80 14.94
C ASN A 117 -12.10 -14.56 14.15
N GLN A 118 -11.25 -13.67 14.67
CA GLN A 118 -9.93 -13.39 14.10
C GLN A 118 -8.95 -14.58 14.13
N LYS A 119 -9.28 -15.68 14.81
CA LYS A 119 -8.43 -16.89 14.83
C LYS A 119 -8.79 -17.89 13.73
N LYS A 120 -9.83 -17.63 12.94
CA LYS A 120 -10.27 -18.55 11.91
C LYS A 120 -9.18 -18.74 10.85
N TYR A 121 -8.86 -20.00 10.59
CA TYR A 121 -8.00 -20.38 9.49
C TYR A 121 -8.78 -20.39 8.17
N PHE A 122 -8.20 -19.81 7.13
CA PHE A 122 -8.74 -19.80 5.78
C PHE A 122 -7.82 -20.62 4.88
N ALA A 123 -8.41 -21.53 4.11
CA ALA A 123 -7.66 -22.48 3.31
C ALA A 123 -6.95 -21.79 2.15
N TYR A 124 -5.62 -21.83 2.16
CA TYR A 124 -4.80 -21.35 1.06
C TYR A 124 -4.54 -22.49 0.07
N LYS A 125 -4.81 -22.22 -1.22
CA LYS A 125 -4.45 -23.09 -2.34
C LYS A 125 -3.69 -22.29 -3.38
N GLN A 126 -2.57 -22.81 -3.84
CA GLN A 126 -1.83 -22.22 -4.95
C GLN A 126 -2.47 -22.63 -6.27
N TYR A 127 -2.74 -21.66 -7.12
CA TYR A 127 -3.24 -21.85 -8.48
C TYR A 127 -2.15 -21.56 -9.50
N LYS A 128 -2.29 -22.10 -10.71
CA LYS A 128 -1.42 -21.86 -11.86
C LYS A 128 -2.25 -21.37 -13.06
N ASP A 129 -1.57 -20.81 -14.05
CA ASP A 129 -2.13 -20.41 -15.34
C ASP A 129 -3.34 -19.46 -15.27
N LYS A 130 -3.35 -18.58 -14.26
CA LYS A 130 -4.38 -17.54 -14.11
C LYS A 130 -3.99 -16.27 -14.82
N THR A 131 -5.01 -15.52 -15.21
CA THR A 131 -4.92 -14.22 -15.88
C THR A 131 -5.44 -13.10 -14.98
N PRO A 132 -5.15 -11.83 -15.29
CA PRO A 132 -5.79 -10.71 -14.59
C PRO A 132 -7.33 -10.72 -14.69
N SER A 133 -7.91 -11.36 -15.71
CA SER A 133 -9.36 -11.49 -15.86
C SER A 133 -9.96 -12.42 -14.81
N ASP A 134 -9.30 -13.54 -14.51
CA ASP A 134 -9.73 -14.46 -13.46
C ASP A 134 -9.71 -13.78 -12.08
N VAL A 135 -8.65 -13.01 -11.82
CA VAL A 135 -8.53 -12.21 -10.59
C VAL A 135 -9.66 -11.18 -10.50
N TYR A 136 -9.92 -10.45 -11.60
CA TYR A 136 -11.00 -9.46 -11.64
C TYR A 136 -12.35 -10.09 -11.32
N GLN A 137 -12.64 -11.29 -11.87
CA GLN A 137 -13.89 -12.01 -11.62
C GLN A 137 -14.07 -12.36 -10.14
N VAL A 138 -13.02 -12.86 -9.48
CA VAL A 138 -13.06 -13.15 -8.03
C VAL A 138 -13.28 -11.88 -7.22
N LEU A 139 -12.56 -10.80 -7.53
CA LEU A 139 -12.72 -9.53 -6.82
C LEU A 139 -14.08 -8.87 -7.09
N TRP A 140 -14.68 -9.07 -8.26
CA TRP A 140 -16.04 -8.63 -8.54
C TRP A 140 -17.05 -9.43 -7.69
N THR A 141 -16.87 -10.74 -7.60
CA THR A 141 -17.67 -11.59 -6.70
C THR A 141 -17.59 -11.10 -5.25
N VAL A 142 -16.37 -10.77 -4.78
CA VAL A 142 -16.13 -10.15 -3.47
C VAL A 142 -16.85 -8.81 -3.34
N SER A 143 -16.73 -7.93 -4.34
CA SER A 143 -17.40 -6.63 -4.34
C SER A 143 -18.92 -6.77 -4.21
N LEU A 144 -19.56 -7.65 -4.99
CA LEU A 144 -21.00 -7.92 -4.87
C LEU A 144 -21.34 -8.56 -3.52
N GLY A 145 -20.41 -9.33 -2.96
CA GLY A 145 -20.53 -9.90 -1.62
C GLY A 145 -20.81 -8.87 -0.53
N PHE A 146 -20.23 -7.67 -0.67
CA PHE A 146 -20.43 -6.55 0.24
C PHE A 146 -21.78 -5.85 0.09
N ASP A 147 -22.50 -5.98 -1.03
CA ASP A 147 -23.76 -5.25 -1.24
C ASP A 147 -24.80 -5.59 -0.16
N GLU A 148 -24.85 -6.85 0.27
CA GLU A 148 -25.74 -7.30 1.36
C GLU A 148 -25.23 -6.87 2.74
N LEU A 149 -23.91 -6.86 2.97
CA LEU A 149 -23.30 -6.36 4.22
C LEU A 149 -23.56 -4.87 4.44
N LEU A 150 -23.77 -4.12 3.35
CA LEU A 150 -24.05 -2.69 3.38
C LEU A 150 -25.57 -2.39 3.38
N GLY A 151 -26.43 -3.40 3.30
CA GLY A 151 -27.88 -3.28 3.08
C GLY A 151 -28.27 -2.90 1.64
N GLN A 152 -27.37 -2.25 0.90
CA GLN A 152 -27.48 -2.01 -0.54
C GLN A 152 -26.08 -1.87 -1.16
N GLY A 153 -25.99 -2.06 -2.48
CA GLY A 153 -24.77 -1.78 -3.22
C GLY A 153 -24.46 -0.29 -3.35
N PHE A 154 -23.70 0.09 -4.38
CA PHE A 154 -23.52 1.50 -4.67
C PHE A 154 -24.85 2.17 -5.04
N THR A 155 -24.98 3.45 -4.68
CA THR A 155 -26.11 4.31 -5.00
C THR A 155 -25.79 5.19 -6.20
N PRO A 156 -26.79 5.79 -6.88
CA PRO A 156 -26.53 6.77 -7.94
C PRO A 156 -25.67 7.95 -7.48
N SER A 157 -25.77 8.35 -6.20
CA SER A 157 -24.89 9.36 -5.60
C SER A 157 -23.42 8.95 -5.60
N ASP A 158 -23.10 7.68 -5.29
CA ASP A 158 -21.73 7.18 -5.34
C ASP A 158 -21.17 7.18 -6.76
N VAL A 159 -22.00 6.74 -7.72
CA VAL A 159 -21.65 6.74 -9.14
C VAL A 159 -21.43 8.17 -9.63
N TYR A 160 -22.25 9.12 -9.16
CA TYR A 160 -22.09 10.52 -9.50
C TYR A 160 -20.76 11.10 -9.00
N ILE A 161 -20.37 10.85 -7.74
CA ILE A 161 -19.06 11.27 -7.21
C ILE A 161 -17.93 10.74 -8.11
N GLN A 162 -18.00 9.48 -8.51
CA GLN A 162 -17.00 8.89 -9.40
C GLN A 162 -17.01 9.54 -10.80
N SER A 163 -18.19 9.85 -11.35
CA SER A 163 -18.29 10.56 -12.63
C SER A 163 -17.73 11.99 -12.58
N GLN A 164 -17.85 12.69 -11.44
CA GLN A 164 -17.23 14.00 -11.24
C GLN A 164 -15.70 13.90 -11.23
N GLN A 165 -15.13 12.90 -10.55
CA GLN A 165 -13.67 12.68 -10.58
C GLN A 165 -13.16 12.36 -12.00
N ILE A 166 -13.96 11.65 -12.80
CA ILE A 166 -13.66 11.38 -14.22
C ILE A 166 -13.66 12.69 -15.01
N LEU A 167 -14.68 13.53 -14.81
CA LEU A 167 -14.80 14.84 -15.46
C LEU A 167 -13.60 15.73 -15.15
N GLU A 168 -13.27 15.94 -13.87
CA GLU A 168 -12.12 16.77 -13.45
C GLU A 168 -10.80 16.29 -14.05
N ARG A 169 -10.65 14.97 -14.15
CA ARG A 169 -9.47 14.38 -14.77
C ARG A 169 -9.40 14.63 -16.26
N ILE A 170 -10.53 14.59 -16.96
CA ILE A 170 -10.61 14.90 -18.38
C ILE A 170 -10.36 16.39 -18.62
N GLU A 171 -10.91 17.27 -17.80
CA GLU A 171 -10.59 18.70 -17.81
C GLU A 171 -9.08 18.94 -17.62
N PHE A 172 -8.45 18.21 -16.71
CA PHE A 172 -6.99 18.27 -16.54
C PHE A 172 -6.20 17.74 -17.74
N LEU A 173 -6.63 16.63 -18.34
CA LEU A 173 -6.03 16.14 -19.58
C LEU A 173 -6.16 17.19 -20.68
N ARG A 174 -7.33 17.81 -20.80
CA ARG A 174 -7.63 18.87 -21.76
C ARG A 174 -6.77 20.11 -21.56
N SER A 175 -6.66 20.61 -20.32
CA SER A 175 -5.78 21.74 -20.01
C SER A 175 -4.31 21.39 -20.26
N SER A 176 -3.88 20.15 -19.99
CA SER A 176 -2.50 19.71 -20.27
C SER A 176 -2.16 19.71 -21.76
N GLN A 177 -3.18 19.55 -22.62
CA GLN A 177 -3.04 19.64 -24.07
C GLN A 177 -3.30 21.05 -24.62
N ARG A 178 -3.55 22.04 -23.75
CA ARG A 178 -3.87 23.43 -24.13
C ARG A 178 -5.14 23.56 -24.99
N GLU A 179 -6.07 22.62 -24.83
CA GLU A 179 -7.37 22.67 -25.52
C GLU A 179 -8.36 23.51 -24.69
N TYR A 180 -8.51 24.79 -25.02
CA TYR A 180 -9.37 25.71 -24.25
C TYR A 180 -10.70 26.04 -24.94
N SER A 181 -11.09 25.32 -26.00
CA SER A 181 -12.37 25.60 -26.64
C SER A 181 -13.54 25.36 -25.67
N ASP A 182 -14.50 26.28 -25.70
CA ASP A 182 -15.69 26.24 -24.86
C ASP A 182 -16.60 25.09 -25.31
N VAL A 183 -16.72 24.08 -24.47
CA VAL A 183 -17.62 22.95 -24.68
C VAL A 183 -18.76 23.12 -23.69
N LYS A 184 -19.97 23.36 -24.21
CA LYS A 184 -21.13 23.54 -23.34
C LYS A 184 -21.54 22.21 -22.71
N MET A 185 -21.88 22.25 -21.42
CA MET A 185 -22.45 21.09 -20.73
C MET A 185 -23.79 20.71 -21.38
N PRO A 186 -24.01 19.44 -21.73
CA PRO A 186 -25.27 18.99 -22.32
C PRO A 186 -26.43 19.16 -21.34
N PRO A 187 -27.66 19.41 -21.84
CA PRO A 187 -28.83 19.56 -20.98
C PRO A 187 -29.13 18.25 -20.23
N LYS A 188 -29.54 18.37 -18.96
CA LYS A 188 -29.90 17.22 -18.14
C LYS A 188 -31.21 16.60 -18.64
N ARG A 189 -31.16 15.31 -18.99
CA ARG A 189 -32.35 14.53 -19.38
C ARG A 189 -33.02 13.92 -18.14
N PRO A 190 -34.31 14.17 -17.86
CA PRO A 190 -34.99 13.63 -16.68
C PRO A 190 -35.26 12.12 -16.81
N ASN A 191 -35.60 11.46 -15.69
CA ASN A 191 -36.09 10.08 -15.63
C ASN A 191 -35.19 9.01 -16.26
N LEU A 192 -33.88 9.20 -16.21
CA LEU A 192 -32.94 8.18 -16.69
C LEU A 192 -32.69 7.10 -15.62
N HIS A 193 -32.40 5.90 -16.11
CA HIS A 193 -32.14 4.70 -15.30
C HIS A 193 -30.65 4.28 -15.40
N PRO A 194 -30.15 3.40 -14.50
CA PRO A 194 -28.74 2.99 -14.49
C PRO A 194 -28.22 2.39 -15.80
N ASN A 195 -29.07 1.74 -16.60
CA ASN A 195 -28.70 1.27 -17.94
C ASN A 195 -28.24 2.41 -18.87
N HIS A 196 -28.88 3.57 -18.82
CA HIS A 196 -28.49 4.75 -19.60
C HIS A 196 -27.11 5.26 -19.16
N ALA A 197 -26.84 5.25 -17.85
CA ALA A 197 -25.53 5.62 -17.32
C ALA A 197 -24.43 4.61 -17.72
N LEU A 198 -24.76 3.31 -17.76
CA LEU A 198 -23.86 2.29 -18.29
C LEU A 198 -23.56 2.52 -19.78
N TYR A 199 -24.57 2.82 -20.60
CA TYR A 199 -24.38 3.11 -22.02
C TYR A 199 -23.52 4.36 -22.24
N ALA A 200 -23.76 5.45 -21.48
CA ALA A 200 -22.92 6.63 -21.52
C ALA A 200 -21.46 6.33 -21.11
N SER A 201 -21.26 5.43 -20.15
CA SER A 201 -19.91 4.96 -19.79
C SER A 201 -19.25 4.14 -20.90
N ILE A 202 -19.98 3.25 -21.59
CA ILE A 202 -19.46 2.46 -22.72
C ILE A 202 -19.06 3.38 -23.87
N ASP A 203 -19.87 4.41 -24.14
CA ASP A 203 -19.59 5.45 -25.12
C ASP A 203 -18.32 6.23 -24.81
N LEU A 204 -18.10 6.57 -23.55
CA LEU A 204 -16.85 7.20 -23.11
C LEU A 204 -15.65 6.24 -23.27
N ILE A 205 -15.80 4.95 -22.94
CA ILE A 205 -14.76 3.94 -23.18
C ILE A 205 -14.44 3.83 -24.67
N LYS A 206 -15.45 3.84 -25.55
CA LYS A 206 -15.26 3.86 -27.00
C LYS A 206 -14.44 5.07 -27.44
N LYS A 207 -14.76 6.26 -26.92
CA LYS A 207 -13.99 7.48 -27.23
C LYS A 207 -12.54 7.41 -26.72
N ILE A 208 -12.33 6.87 -25.52
CA ILE A 208 -10.98 6.62 -24.98
C ILE A 208 -10.22 5.62 -25.86
N SER A 209 -10.87 4.56 -26.33
CA SER A 209 -10.28 3.57 -27.23
C SER A 209 -9.78 4.21 -28.54
N GLU A 210 -10.54 5.15 -29.10
CA GLU A 210 -10.13 5.94 -30.28
C GLU A 210 -8.92 6.82 -29.99
N VAL A 211 -8.94 7.53 -28.85
CA VAL A 211 -7.83 8.37 -28.38
C VAL A 211 -6.55 7.56 -28.18
N GLU A 212 -6.65 6.38 -27.60
CA GLU A 212 -5.50 5.50 -27.37
C GLU A 212 -4.84 5.07 -28.68
N LYS A 213 -5.62 4.82 -29.74
CA LYS A 213 -5.06 4.55 -31.08
C LYS A 213 -4.25 5.73 -31.60
N LYS A 214 -4.77 6.96 -31.46
CA LYS A 214 -4.08 8.18 -31.88
C LYS A 214 -2.79 8.44 -31.10
N LEU A 215 -2.71 7.96 -29.86
CA LEU A 215 -1.51 8.03 -29.02
C LEU A 215 -0.55 6.85 -29.20
N TRP A 216 -0.78 6.01 -30.21
CA TRP A 216 -0.02 4.78 -30.49
C TRP A 216 0.01 3.81 -29.30
N MET A 217 -1.13 3.67 -28.64
CA MET A 217 -1.33 2.74 -27.52
C MET A 217 -2.22 1.58 -27.98
N THR A 218 -2.07 0.41 -27.36
CA THR A 218 -3.03 -0.68 -27.54
C THR A 218 -4.39 -0.25 -26.97
N PRO A 219 -5.43 -0.13 -27.80
CA PRO A 219 -6.73 0.39 -27.36
C PRO A 219 -7.40 -0.53 -26.34
N VAL A 220 -8.12 0.08 -25.40
CA VAL A 220 -9.02 -0.64 -24.48
C VAL A 220 -10.13 -1.32 -25.28
N PRO A 221 -10.47 -2.59 -24.98
CA PRO A 221 -11.62 -3.24 -25.59
C PRO A 221 -12.92 -2.60 -25.12
N VAL A 222 -13.83 -2.32 -26.06
CA VAL A 222 -15.14 -1.73 -25.76
C VAL A 222 -16.12 -2.85 -25.35
N PRO A 223 -16.70 -2.80 -24.14
CA PRO A 223 -17.69 -3.79 -23.71
C PRO A 223 -18.95 -3.76 -24.57
N LYS A 224 -19.58 -4.92 -24.78
CA LYS A 224 -20.92 -4.99 -25.37
C LYS A 224 -21.97 -4.66 -24.32
N ALA A 225 -22.96 -3.85 -24.69
CA ALA A 225 -24.13 -3.60 -23.87
C ALA A 225 -24.88 -4.92 -23.60
N LYS A 226 -25.24 -5.17 -22.34
CA LYS A 226 -26.07 -6.32 -21.98
C LYS A 226 -27.53 -5.89 -21.84
N HIS A 227 -28.44 -6.72 -22.34
CA HIS A 227 -29.88 -6.55 -22.14
C HIS A 227 -30.29 -7.23 -20.84
N LYS A 228 -30.10 -6.52 -19.71
CA LYS A 228 -30.55 -6.95 -18.39
C LYS A 228 -30.79 -5.73 -17.49
N VAL A 229 -31.41 -5.94 -16.33
CA VAL A 229 -31.53 -4.90 -15.31
C VAL A 229 -30.12 -4.55 -14.80
N ILE A 230 -29.76 -3.27 -14.91
CA ILE A 230 -28.46 -2.75 -14.50
C ILE A 230 -28.57 -2.10 -13.14
N SER A 231 -27.68 -2.48 -12.23
CA SER A 231 -27.53 -1.87 -10.91
C SER A 231 -26.55 -0.68 -10.93
N PRO A 232 -26.64 0.28 -9.99
CA PRO A 232 -25.60 1.32 -9.89
C PRO A 232 -24.21 0.75 -9.55
N THR A 233 -24.12 -0.41 -8.90
CA THR A 233 -22.85 -1.13 -8.69
C THR A 233 -22.18 -1.50 -10.02
N GLU A 234 -22.94 -1.91 -11.03
CA GLU A 234 -22.41 -2.22 -12.37
C GLU A 234 -21.98 -0.95 -13.12
N VAL A 235 -22.67 0.17 -12.93
CA VAL A 235 -22.24 1.46 -13.48
C VAL A 235 -20.93 1.90 -12.81
N TYR A 236 -20.83 1.80 -11.48
CA TYR A 236 -19.61 2.12 -10.71
C TYR A 236 -18.41 1.30 -11.21
N ASP A 237 -18.60 -0.01 -11.44
CA ASP A 237 -17.60 -0.90 -12.05
C ASP A 237 -17.15 -0.44 -13.44
N SER A 238 -18.08 -0.08 -14.32
CA SER A 238 -17.75 0.44 -15.65
C SER A 238 -16.89 1.71 -15.56
N LEU A 239 -17.23 2.61 -14.62
CA LEU A 239 -16.44 3.81 -14.36
C LEU A 239 -15.04 3.50 -13.79
N GLN A 240 -14.81 2.34 -13.16
CA GLN A 240 -13.46 1.92 -12.75
C GLN A 240 -12.57 1.63 -13.96
N THR A 241 -13.15 1.07 -15.03
CA THR A 241 -12.43 0.88 -16.31
C THR A 241 -12.06 2.23 -16.92
N VAL A 242 -13.00 3.18 -16.95
CA VAL A 242 -12.70 4.57 -17.39
C VAL A 242 -11.54 5.17 -16.59
N LYS A 243 -11.58 5.09 -15.24
CA LYS A 243 -10.47 5.59 -14.40
C LYS A 243 -9.14 4.89 -14.67
N ALA A 244 -9.13 3.59 -14.93
CA ALA A 244 -7.92 2.85 -15.27
C ALA A 244 -7.29 3.38 -16.57
N GLU A 245 -8.11 3.64 -17.58
CA GLU A 245 -7.61 4.10 -18.88
C GLU A 245 -7.23 5.57 -18.88
N LEU A 246 -7.97 6.45 -18.18
CA LEU A 246 -7.52 7.83 -17.96
C LEU A 246 -6.19 7.90 -17.19
N ASN A 247 -5.98 7.00 -16.22
CA ASN A 247 -4.66 6.81 -15.59
C ASN A 247 -3.58 6.42 -16.59
N ARG A 248 -3.91 5.51 -17.51
CA ARG A 248 -2.98 5.07 -18.56
C ARG A 248 -2.63 6.21 -19.52
N LEU A 249 -3.60 7.05 -19.87
CA LEU A 249 -3.41 8.27 -20.67
C LEU A 249 -2.50 9.28 -19.95
N SER A 250 -2.79 9.62 -18.69
CA SER A 250 -1.94 10.53 -17.91
C SER A 250 -0.48 10.06 -17.87
N ARG A 251 -0.26 8.75 -17.66
CA ARG A 251 1.09 8.16 -17.70
C ARG A 251 1.74 8.25 -19.08
N ARG A 252 1.00 7.98 -20.16
CA ARG A 252 1.50 8.12 -21.54
C ARG A 252 2.02 9.54 -21.81
N LEU A 253 1.33 10.53 -21.25
CA LEU A 253 1.63 11.95 -21.37
C LEU A 253 2.67 12.45 -20.36
N GLY A 254 3.09 11.63 -19.39
CA GLY A 254 4.07 12.03 -18.37
C GLY A 254 3.52 13.00 -17.31
N ILE A 255 2.20 12.99 -17.07
CA ILE A 255 1.54 13.90 -16.13
C ILE A 255 0.84 13.14 -15.00
N GLU A 256 0.72 13.79 -13.84
CA GLU A 256 0.08 13.24 -12.65
C GLU A 256 -0.67 14.33 -11.89
N ARG A 257 -1.91 14.05 -11.49
CA ARG A 257 -2.70 14.87 -10.58
C ARG A 257 -3.73 14.01 -9.84
N SER A 258 -3.98 14.33 -8.58
CA SER A 258 -5.02 13.71 -7.75
C SER A 258 -6.28 14.58 -7.71
N PHE A 259 -7.43 13.92 -7.66
CA PHE A 259 -8.76 14.54 -7.63
C PHE A 259 -9.57 13.90 -6.50
N PRO A 260 -9.64 14.53 -5.30
CA PRO A 260 -10.35 13.96 -4.17
C PRO A 260 -11.86 13.93 -4.43
N PRO A 261 -12.60 12.96 -3.89
CA PRO A 261 -14.05 12.93 -4.01
C PRO A 261 -14.67 14.18 -3.35
N LYS A 262 -15.59 14.83 -4.05
CA LYS A 262 -16.34 15.98 -3.51
C LYS A 262 -17.47 15.49 -2.59
N LYS A 263 -17.70 16.22 -1.49
CA LYS A 263 -18.88 15.99 -0.63
C LYS A 263 -20.13 16.40 -1.40
N LEU A 264 -21.15 15.55 -1.38
CA LEU A 264 -22.43 15.86 -2.00
C LEU A 264 -23.27 16.76 -1.08
N GLN A 265 -23.91 17.76 -1.69
CA GLN A 265 -24.91 18.61 -1.02
C GLN A 265 -26.32 18.03 -1.13
N THR A 266 -26.60 17.29 -2.22
CA THR A 266 -27.92 16.71 -2.51
C THR A 266 -27.81 15.31 -3.08
N LYS A 267 -28.86 14.49 -2.90
CA LYS A 267 -28.96 13.17 -3.54
C LYS A 267 -28.94 13.32 -5.06
N LYS A 268 -28.28 12.40 -5.74
CA LYS A 268 -28.13 12.40 -7.21
C LYS A 268 -28.87 11.24 -7.83
N THR A 269 -29.13 11.37 -9.13
CA THR A 269 -29.90 10.42 -9.96
C THR A 269 -29.05 9.92 -11.11
N PRO A 270 -29.43 8.81 -11.79
CA PRO A 270 -28.73 8.37 -12.99
C PRO A 270 -28.70 9.44 -14.09
N SER A 271 -29.68 10.34 -14.16
CA SER A 271 -29.67 11.49 -15.06
C SER A 271 -28.46 12.43 -14.84
N ASP A 272 -28.09 12.68 -13.59
CA ASP A 272 -26.91 13.49 -13.26
C ASP A 272 -25.61 12.80 -13.70
N VAL A 273 -25.56 11.47 -13.57
CA VAL A 273 -24.42 10.66 -14.01
C VAL A 273 -24.28 10.71 -15.53
N VAL A 274 -25.37 10.49 -16.27
CA VAL A 274 -25.36 10.51 -17.74
C VAL A 274 -24.88 11.87 -18.25
N GLN A 275 -25.39 12.96 -17.69
CA GLN A 275 -24.98 14.32 -18.07
C GLN A 275 -23.47 14.53 -17.89
N ASN A 276 -22.90 14.10 -16.75
CA ASN A 276 -21.46 14.17 -16.50
C ASN A 276 -20.65 13.34 -17.51
N LEU A 277 -21.10 12.13 -17.84
CA LEU A 277 -20.37 11.24 -18.75
C LEU A 277 -20.44 11.72 -20.21
N GLU A 278 -21.56 12.26 -20.64
CA GLU A 278 -21.71 12.90 -21.95
C GLU A 278 -20.82 14.14 -22.05
N TYR A 279 -20.78 14.96 -21.00
CA TYR A 279 -19.90 16.12 -20.94
C TYR A 279 -18.43 15.72 -20.96
N ALA A 280 -18.05 14.73 -20.14
CA ALA A 280 -16.72 14.15 -20.13
C ALA A 280 -16.30 13.61 -21.50
N LYS A 281 -17.21 12.94 -22.23
CA LYS A 281 -16.96 12.47 -23.60
C LYS A 281 -16.71 13.63 -24.57
N ALA A 282 -17.47 14.73 -24.45
CA ALA A 282 -17.32 15.91 -25.28
C ALA A 282 -16.02 16.69 -24.99
N LEU A 283 -15.59 16.72 -23.73
CA LEU A 283 -14.36 17.39 -23.30
C LEU A 283 -13.08 16.59 -23.57
N LEU A 284 -13.16 15.26 -23.72
CA LEU A 284 -11.98 14.41 -23.86
C LEU A 284 -11.12 14.89 -25.05
N PRO A 285 -9.84 15.21 -24.82
CA PRO A 285 -8.96 15.69 -25.87
C PRO A 285 -8.94 14.73 -27.05
N THR A 286 -9.00 15.29 -28.25
CA THR A 286 -9.11 14.45 -29.46
C THR A 286 -7.76 13.92 -29.92
N PHE A 287 -6.67 14.50 -29.42
CA PHE A 287 -5.28 14.20 -29.80
C PHE A 287 -5.12 14.14 -31.32
N ASP A 288 -5.70 15.12 -32.00
CA ASP A 288 -5.62 15.22 -33.45
C ASP A 288 -4.18 15.52 -33.90
N PHE A 289 -3.78 14.95 -35.05
CA PHE A 289 -2.44 15.13 -35.62
C PHE A 289 -2.20 16.54 -36.15
N SER A 290 -3.25 17.36 -36.22
CA SER A 290 -3.19 18.79 -36.56
C SER A 290 -2.48 19.65 -35.51
N HIS A 291 -2.27 19.15 -34.29
CA HIS A 291 -1.63 19.89 -33.20
C HIS A 291 -0.49 19.08 -32.56
N PRO A 292 0.58 19.73 -32.06
CA PRO A 292 1.65 19.03 -31.39
C PRO A 292 1.15 18.41 -30.07
N LEU A 293 1.52 17.16 -29.85
CA LEU A 293 1.24 16.43 -28.61
C LEU A 293 2.05 17.03 -27.45
N ASN A 294 1.37 17.52 -26.41
CA ASN A 294 2.04 17.97 -25.19
C ASN A 294 2.34 16.76 -24.30
N GLN A 295 3.59 16.30 -24.33
CA GLN A 295 4.07 15.15 -23.56
C GLN A 295 5.31 15.51 -22.75
N TYR A 296 5.37 15.00 -21.53
CA TYR A 296 6.52 15.12 -20.62
C TYR A 296 7.27 13.78 -20.49
N PRO A 297 8.55 13.79 -20.10
CA PRO A 297 9.33 12.57 -19.92
C PRO A 297 8.68 11.67 -18.84
N GLN A 298 8.32 10.43 -19.17
CA GLN A 298 7.67 9.52 -18.20
C GLN A 298 8.52 9.25 -16.95
N LYS A 299 9.85 9.42 -17.05
CA LYS A 299 10.76 9.34 -15.89
C LYS A 299 10.47 10.38 -14.81
N SER A 300 9.82 11.50 -15.13
CA SER A 300 9.40 12.51 -14.14
C SER A 300 8.33 11.99 -13.18
N LEU A 301 7.65 10.90 -13.52
CA LEU A 301 6.64 10.27 -12.67
C LEU A 301 7.27 9.37 -11.59
N ILE A 302 8.53 8.96 -11.77
CA ILE A 302 9.28 8.16 -10.81
C ILE A 302 9.67 9.07 -9.66
N LYS A 303 9.33 8.67 -8.43
CA LYS A 303 9.67 9.45 -7.24
C LYS A 303 11.14 9.26 -6.88
N THR A 304 11.73 10.30 -6.34
CA THR A 304 13.10 10.36 -5.82
C THR A 304 13.05 10.63 -4.30
N PRO A 305 14.18 10.54 -3.59
CA PRO A 305 14.21 10.91 -2.17
C PRO A 305 13.80 12.38 -1.92
N ASN A 306 13.93 13.28 -2.91
CA ASN A 306 13.51 14.67 -2.78
C ASN A 306 11.99 14.80 -2.55
N GLU A 307 11.16 14.09 -3.33
CA GLU A 307 9.70 14.12 -3.15
C GLU A 307 9.26 13.43 -1.87
N VAL A 308 9.96 12.35 -1.45
CA VAL A 308 9.67 11.69 -0.18
C VAL A 308 10.04 12.58 1.00
N TYR A 309 11.16 13.30 0.92
CA TYR A 309 11.55 14.29 1.92
C TYR A 309 10.51 15.41 2.03
N ALA A 310 10.07 15.97 0.89
CA ALA A 310 9.05 17.03 0.86
C ALA A 310 7.72 16.60 1.50
N LEU A 311 7.26 15.38 1.22
CA LEU A 311 6.09 14.78 1.83
C LEU A 311 6.28 14.55 3.34
N SER A 312 7.44 14.03 3.74
CA SER A 312 7.74 13.77 5.16
C SER A 312 7.78 15.08 5.95
N GLU A 313 8.36 16.16 5.39
CA GLU A 313 8.40 17.47 6.04
C GLU A 313 6.99 18.05 6.19
N TYR A 314 6.15 17.87 5.18
CA TYR A 314 4.74 18.26 5.22
C TYR A 314 3.99 17.57 6.37
N ILE A 315 4.20 16.27 6.55
CA ILE A 315 3.60 15.50 7.65
C ILE A 315 4.14 15.98 9.00
N LEU A 316 5.45 16.24 9.12
CA LEU A 316 6.05 16.74 10.36
C LEU A 316 5.41 18.07 10.79
N HIS A 317 5.27 19.03 9.87
CA HIS A 317 4.57 20.30 10.16
C HIS A 317 3.11 20.08 10.56
N LYS A 318 2.41 19.11 9.94
CA LYS A 318 1.05 18.75 10.30
C LYS A 318 0.96 18.22 11.73
N ILE A 319 1.89 17.36 12.14
CA ILE A 319 2.00 16.83 13.50
C ILE A 319 2.30 17.94 14.51
N MET A 320 3.18 18.87 14.18
CA MET A 320 3.45 20.05 15.04
C MET A 320 2.17 20.88 15.25
N ARG A 321 1.40 21.15 14.19
CA ARG A 321 0.09 21.84 14.30
C ARG A 321 -0.90 21.07 15.16
N ILE A 322 -0.91 19.74 15.09
CA ILE A 322 -1.75 18.90 15.96
C ILE A 322 -1.37 19.13 17.43
N LYS A 323 -0.07 19.11 17.75
CA LYS A 323 0.42 19.33 19.11
C LYS A 323 0.03 20.71 19.63
N GLU A 324 0.25 21.76 18.84
CA GLU A 324 -0.11 23.13 19.19
C GLU A 324 -1.61 23.25 19.51
N ARG A 325 -2.48 22.74 18.62
CA ARG A 325 -3.94 22.76 18.83
C ARG A 325 -4.40 21.95 20.04
N ARG A 326 -3.66 20.90 20.41
CA ARG A 326 -3.94 20.09 21.60
C ARG A 326 -3.26 20.62 22.87
N GLY A 327 -2.50 21.72 22.79
CA GLY A 327 -1.73 22.26 23.92
C GLY A 327 -0.59 21.35 24.41
N ILE A 328 -0.08 20.45 23.56
CA ILE A 328 0.97 19.49 23.95
C ILE A 328 2.34 20.18 23.94
N GLN A 329 2.84 20.52 25.12
CA GLN A 329 4.15 21.18 25.32
C GLN A 329 5.33 20.21 25.42
N LEU A 330 5.07 18.90 25.50
CA LEU A 330 6.11 17.88 25.59
C LEU A 330 7.02 17.92 24.35
N LYS A 331 8.33 18.07 24.58
CA LYS A 331 9.34 18.11 23.51
C LYS A 331 9.77 16.69 23.12
N ALA A 332 9.82 16.42 21.83
CA ALA A 332 10.35 15.18 21.29
C ALA A 332 11.87 15.07 21.53
N LYS A 333 12.38 13.84 21.60
CA LYS A 333 13.81 13.55 21.71
C LYS A 333 14.56 14.03 20.46
N LYS A 334 15.86 14.32 20.60
CA LYS A 334 16.73 14.58 19.45
C LYS A 334 16.97 13.27 18.69
N VAL A 335 16.97 13.36 17.36
CA VAL A 335 17.12 12.20 16.47
C VAL A 335 18.55 12.15 15.93
N PRO A 336 19.23 10.99 16.04
CA PRO A 336 20.55 10.79 15.43
C PRO A 336 20.46 10.65 13.91
N TYR A 337 21.54 10.97 13.21
CA TYR A 337 21.65 10.75 11.76
C TYR A 337 22.33 9.41 11.46
N VAL A 338 21.80 8.64 10.50
CA VAL A 338 22.35 7.36 10.06
C VAL A 338 22.68 7.47 8.58
N TYR A 339 23.97 7.36 8.24
CA TYR A 339 24.47 7.51 6.88
C TYR A 339 24.33 6.22 6.07
N GLY A 340 24.30 6.37 4.73
CA GLY A 340 24.35 5.24 3.80
C GLY A 340 23.08 4.38 3.76
N LEU A 341 21.94 4.93 4.15
CA LEU A 341 20.67 4.19 4.10
C LEU A 341 20.15 4.09 2.66
N GLU A 342 19.59 2.94 2.33
CA GLU A 342 18.81 2.68 1.12
C GLU A 342 17.29 2.88 1.35
N PRO A 343 16.47 3.00 0.29
CA PRO A 343 15.02 3.18 0.40
C PRO A 343 14.30 2.14 1.27
N ILE A 344 14.82 0.91 1.35
CA ILE A 344 14.22 -0.16 2.17
C ILE A 344 14.21 0.17 3.67
N TYR A 345 15.23 0.88 4.17
CA TYR A 345 15.27 1.34 5.57
C TYR A 345 14.25 2.45 5.83
N VAL A 346 14.10 3.34 4.86
CA VAL A 346 13.09 4.41 4.91
C VAL A 346 11.68 3.80 4.93
N TYR A 347 11.44 2.77 4.13
CA TYR A 347 10.16 2.06 4.11
C TYR A 347 9.83 1.43 5.48
N VAL A 348 10.76 0.68 6.08
CA VAL A 348 10.51 0.04 7.39
C VAL A 348 10.37 1.07 8.53
N LYS A 349 10.96 2.27 8.38
CA LYS A 349 10.70 3.39 9.30
C LYS A 349 9.31 3.99 9.10
N GLY A 350 8.86 4.14 7.86
CA GLY A 350 7.47 4.51 7.56
C GLY A 350 6.44 3.52 8.10
N LEU A 351 6.77 2.22 8.16
CA LEU A 351 5.91 1.22 8.82
C LEU A 351 5.75 1.49 10.32
N GLU A 352 6.82 1.91 11.00
CA GLU A 352 6.76 2.30 12.41
C GLU A 352 5.87 3.52 12.62
N ASP A 353 5.96 4.54 11.76
CA ASP A 353 5.10 5.72 11.85
C ASP A 353 3.62 5.38 11.63
N LEU A 354 3.34 4.44 10.71
CA LEU A 354 2.00 3.90 10.52
C LEU A 354 1.51 3.10 11.73
N GLU A 355 2.37 2.32 12.39
CA GLU A 355 2.03 1.60 13.63
C GLU A 355 1.64 2.57 14.76
N LYS A 356 2.43 3.64 14.94
CA LYS A 356 2.11 4.69 15.92
C LYS A 356 0.81 5.42 15.56
N THR A 357 0.59 5.68 14.28
CA THR A 357 -0.66 6.28 13.79
C THR A 357 -1.87 5.35 14.00
N ALA A 358 -1.70 4.03 13.82
CA ALA A 358 -2.75 3.05 14.12
C ALA A 358 -3.05 2.94 15.62
N LYS A 359 -2.02 3.07 16.48
CA LYS A 359 -2.19 3.16 17.94
C LYS A 359 -2.95 4.43 18.31
N LEU A 360 -2.60 5.57 17.72
CA LEU A 360 -3.30 6.84 17.90
C LEU A 360 -4.77 6.72 17.50
N LYS A 361 -5.03 6.15 16.32
CA LYS A 361 -6.38 5.87 15.84
C LYS A 361 -7.20 5.01 16.81
N SER A 362 -6.57 4.00 17.42
CA SER A 362 -7.20 3.15 18.43
C SER A 362 -7.54 3.90 19.72
N LEU A 363 -6.67 4.80 20.17
CA LEU A 363 -6.95 5.68 21.33
C LEU A 363 -8.10 6.65 21.07
N GLU A 364 -8.30 7.04 19.81
CA GLU A 364 -9.42 7.89 19.40
C GLU A 364 -10.73 7.10 19.18
N GLY A 365 -10.76 5.81 19.54
CA GLY A 365 -11.96 4.96 19.50
C GLY A 365 -12.24 4.31 18.14
N PHE A 366 -11.32 4.40 17.18
CA PHE A 366 -11.46 3.73 15.89
C PHE A 366 -10.78 2.36 15.90
N TYR A 367 -11.20 1.47 15.01
CA TYR A 367 -10.48 0.22 14.79
C TYR A 367 -9.13 0.53 14.12
N PRO A 368 -8.09 -0.25 14.42
CA PRO A 368 -6.79 -0.06 13.78
C PRO A 368 -6.89 -0.24 12.26
N SER A 369 -5.96 0.39 11.55
CA SER A 369 -5.70 0.15 10.14
C SER A 369 -4.64 -0.93 9.99
N GLN A 370 -4.73 -1.71 8.91
CA GLN A 370 -3.69 -2.66 8.56
C GLN A 370 -2.31 -2.02 8.40
N ILE A 371 -1.27 -2.65 8.94
CA ILE A 371 0.13 -2.27 8.69
C ILE A 371 0.77 -3.32 7.79
N PRO A 372 1.38 -2.93 6.65
CA PRO A 372 2.13 -3.87 5.81
C PRO A 372 3.26 -4.53 6.58
N ASP A 373 3.56 -5.80 6.27
CA ASP A 373 4.79 -6.41 6.77
C ASP A 373 6.01 -5.80 6.07
N ALA A 374 7.19 -6.06 6.65
CA ALA A 374 8.45 -5.67 6.05
C ALA A 374 8.57 -6.23 4.62
N PRO A 375 9.08 -5.43 3.67
CA PRO A 375 9.07 -5.80 2.26
C PRO A 375 10.03 -6.97 1.98
N ASN A 376 9.63 -7.87 1.10
CA ASN A 376 10.49 -8.93 0.56
C ASN A 376 10.77 -8.74 -0.94
N THR A 377 10.50 -7.53 -1.44
CA THR A 377 10.76 -7.11 -2.82
C THR A 377 11.59 -5.84 -2.82
N LYS A 378 12.26 -5.56 -3.93
CA LYS A 378 13.01 -4.31 -4.10
C LYS A 378 12.11 -3.11 -3.84
N ILE A 379 12.59 -2.16 -3.05
CA ILE A 379 11.92 -0.91 -2.71
C ILE A 379 12.67 0.23 -3.39
N THR A 380 11.94 1.07 -4.12
CA THR A 380 12.43 2.35 -4.66
C THR A 380 11.83 3.51 -3.88
N PRO A 381 12.28 4.76 -4.09
CA PRO A 381 11.64 5.91 -3.47
C PRO A 381 10.16 6.06 -3.86
N SER A 382 9.69 5.43 -4.96
CA SER A 382 8.27 5.42 -5.32
C SER A 382 7.43 4.59 -4.35
N GLU A 383 7.85 3.38 -3.99
CA GLU A 383 7.15 2.57 -2.99
C GLU A 383 7.21 3.21 -1.59
N VAL A 384 8.32 3.89 -1.26
CA VAL A 384 8.40 4.69 -0.03
C VAL A 384 7.40 5.84 -0.07
N TYR A 385 7.35 6.61 -1.16
CA TYR A 385 6.42 7.72 -1.33
C TYR A 385 4.96 7.26 -1.18
N GLU A 386 4.59 6.12 -1.78
CA GLU A 386 3.26 5.52 -1.65
C GLU A 386 2.92 5.15 -0.20
N LEU A 387 3.88 4.62 0.57
CA LEU A 387 3.70 4.30 1.99
C LEU A 387 3.54 5.56 2.86
N ILE A 388 4.38 6.58 2.63
CA ILE A 388 4.31 7.82 3.40
C ILE A 388 3.06 8.65 3.03
N LEU A 389 2.57 8.55 1.79
CA LEU A 389 1.27 9.12 1.42
C LEU A 389 0.13 8.49 2.22
N ARG A 390 0.19 7.17 2.44
CA ARG A 390 -0.77 6.49 3.31
C ARG A 390 -0.69 7.02 4.74
N LEU A 391 0.51 7.26 5.27
CA LEU A 391 0.69 7.87 6.59
C LEU A 391 0.00 9.24 6.67
N ASP A 392 0.21 10.11 5.68
CA ASP A 392 -0.47 11.41 5.60
C ASP A 392 -1.99 11.26 5.59
N ASP A 393 -2.52 10.35 4.76
CA ASP A 393 -3.96 10.11 4.65
C ASP A 393 -4.56 9.56 5.95
N GLU A 394 -3.90 8.62 6.64
CA GLU A 394 -4.39 8.08 7.92
C GLU A 394 -4.42 9.16 9.02
N ILE A 395 -3.40 10.04 9.09
CA ILE A 395 -3.39 11.18 10.00
C ILE A 395 -4.56 12.13 9.69
N ASN A 396 -4.82 12.40 8.41
CA ASN A 396 -5.96 13.23 8.00
C ASN A 396 -7.30 12.59 8.43
N LEU A 397 -7.44 11.27 8.30
CA LEU A 397 -8.66 10.58 8.70
C LEU A 397 -8.93 10.68 10.20
N VAL A 398 -7.90 10.69 11.05
CA VAL A 398 -8.06 10.89 12.50
C VAL A 398 -8.49 12.32 12.83
N TYR A 399 -7.83 13.33 12.24
CA TYR A 399 -7.98 14.74 12.65
C TYR A 399 -8.99 15.56 11.84
N ASN A 400 -9.53 15.02 10.74
CA ASN A 400 -10.64 15.64 10.00
C ASN A 400 -12.01 15.09 10.41
N THR A 401 -12.07 14.26 11.46
CA THR A 401 -13.33 13.82 12.06
C THR A 401 -14.12 15.03 12.58
N LYS A 402 -15.44 14.86 12.77
CA LYS A 402 -16.29 15.91 13.36
C LYS A 402 -15.77 16.40 14.73
N LYS A 403 -15.10 15.53 15.48
CA LYS A 403 -14.51 15.81 16.80
C LYS A 403 -13.45 16.91 16.74
N TYR A 404 -12.56 16.87 15.73
CA TYR A 404 -11.42 17.79 15.63
C TYR A 404 -11.63 18.86 14.57
N ASN A 405 -12.17 18.50 13.41
CA ASN A 405 -12.44 19.39 12.28
C ASN A 405 -11.21 20.24 11.88
N TYR A 406 -10.02 19.63 11.84
CA TYR A 406 -8.79 20.37 11.52
C TYR A 406 -8.70 20.78 10.04
N ASN A 407 -9.52 20.19 9.16
CA ASN A 407 -9.58 20.48 7.73
C ASN A 407 -8.21 20.35 7.03
N PHE A 408 -7.40 19.39 7.47
CA PHE A 408 -6.14 19.10 6.81
C PHE A 408 -6.37 18.60 5.39
N ILE A 409 -5.54 19.10 4.49
CA ILE A 409 -5.48 18.67 3.11
C ILE A 409 -4.48 17.52 3.01
N SER A 410 -4.80 16.52 2.17
CA SER A 410 -3.86 15.45 1.86
C SER A 410 -2.77 15.94 0.94
N TYR A 411 -1.52 15.53 1.14
CA TYR A 411 -0.37 15.97 0.35
C TYR A 411 -0.56 15.73 -1.15
N ARG A 412 -1.25 14.65 -1.54
CA ARG A 412 -1.54 14.39 -2.96
C ARG A 412 -2.43 15.45 -3.61
N ASN A 413 -3.20 16.20 -2.81
CA ASN A 413 -4.07 17.29 -3.25
C ASN A 413 -3.48 18.69 -2.98
N TYR A 414 -2.32 18.76 -2.31
CA TYR A 414 -1.62 20.01 -2.05
C TYR A 414 -0.79 20.41 -3.28
N LEU A 415 -1.01 21.62 -3.81
CA LEU A 415 -0.39 22.07 -5.06
C LEU A 415 0.95 22.78 -4.86
N GLU A 416 1.12 23.48 -3.73
CA GLU A 416 2.32 24.27 -3.41
C GLU A 416 3.43 23.41 -2.79
N LYS A 417 3.77 22.30 -3.45
CA LYS A 417 4.78 21.37 -2.96
C LYS A 417 6.17 22.02 -2.98
N LYS A 418 6.88 21.98 -1.86
CA LYS A 418 8.29 22.36 -1.80
C LYS A 418 9.14 21.43 -2.66
N ILE A 419 10.10 22.00 -3.38
CA ILE A 419 11.05 21.28 -4.22
C ILE A 419 12.40 21.24 -3.49
N TYR A 420 13.00 20.05 -3.41
CA TYR A 420 14.32 19.84 -2.83
C TYR A 420 15.26 19.27 -3.88
N GLN A 421 16.55 19.48 -3.63
CA GLN A 421 17.65 18.88 -4.38
C GLN A 421 18.53 18.09 -3.40
N ASP A 422 19.21 17.08 -3.95
CA ASP A 422 20.27 16.31 -3.28
C ASP A 422 19.88 15.62 -1.96
N LYS A 423 18.59 15.32 -1.77
CA LYS A 423 18.16 14.49 -0.64
C LYS A 423 18.53 13.03 -0.88
N THR A 424 18.91 12.38 0.20
CA THR A 424 19.25 10.97 0.26
C THR A 424 18.20 10.20 1.06
N PRO A 425 18.15 8.85 0.97
CA PRO A 425 17.28 8.07 1.85
C PRO A 425 17.61 8.27 3.33
N SER A 426 18.88 8.56 3.69
CA SER A 426 19.29 8.91 5.05
C SER A 426 18.60 10.18 5.57
N ASP A 427 18.45 11.22 4.74
CA ASP A 427 17.76 12.45 5.11
C ASP A 427 16.27 12.20 5.38
N VAL A 428 15.65 11.40 4.52
CA VAL A 428 14.24 11.01 4.67
C VAL A 428 14.05 10.19 5.94
N TYR A 429 14.91 9.19 6.18
CA TYR A 429 14.87 8.37 7.39
C TYR A 429 14.98 9.22 8.67
N ASN A 430 15.88 10.21 8.68
CA ASN A 430 16.01 11.15 9.81
C ASN A 430 14.70 11.92 10.05
N LEU A 431 14.02 12.35 9.00
CA LEU A 431 12.76 13.08 9.10
C LEU A 431 11.61 12.19 9.60
N LEU A 432 11.51 10.96 9.09
CA LEU A 432 10.55 9.96 9.58
C LEU A 432 10.81 9.59 11.05
N TRP A 433 12.07 9.54 11.48
CA TRP A 433 12.37 9.35 12.90
C TRP A 433 11.94 10.54 13.76
N LYS A 434 12.04 11.78 13.26
CA LYS A 434 11.46 12.94 13.96
C LYS A 434 9.94 12.80 14.07
N ILE A 435 9.26 12.39 12.99
CA ILE A 435 7.82 12.11 13.00
C ILE A 435 7.47 11.06 14.06
N SER A 436 8.19 9.93 14.08
CA SER A 436 8.03 8.86 15.07
C SER A 436 8.10 9.39 16.52
N TYR A 437 9.08 10.24 16.83
CA TYR A 437 9.21 10.81 18.18
C TYR A 437 8.15 11.88 18.48
N GLU A 438 7.73 12.68 17.50
CA GLU A 438 6.63 13.61 17.69
C GLU A 438 5.30 12.87 17.93
N LEU A 439 5.07 11.74 17.24
CA LEU A 439 3.93 10.86 17.50
C LEU A 439 3.96 10.28 18.93
N ASP A 440 5.13 9.91 19.46
CA ASP A 440 5.26 9.48 20.87
C ASP A 440 4.78 10.58 21.84
N THR A 441 5.07 11.86 21.53
CA THR A 441 4.60 12.97 22.38
C THR A 441 3.08 13.14 22.32
N ILE A 442 2.45 12.90 21.17
CA ILE A 442 0.99 12.94 21.02
C ILE A 442 0.33 11.76 21.74
N LEU A 443 0.94 10.58 21.62
CA LEU A 443 0.49 9.35 22.27
C LEU A 443 0.72 9.36 23.79
N ASN A 444 1.60 10.24 24.28
CA ASN A 444 2.12 10.28 25.65
C ASN A 444 2.65 8.92 26.13
N GLN A 445 3.27 8.16 25.23
CA GLN A 445 3.85 6.85 25.51
C GLN A 445 4.87 6.49 24.43
N GLU A 446 5.90 5.76 24.83
CA GLU A 446 6.81 5.10 23.91
C GLU A 446 6.41 3.62 23.72
N TYR A 447 7.13 2.90 22.86
CA TYR A 447 7.00 1.45 22.80
C TYR A 447 7.39 0.79 24.12
N THR A 448 6.66 -0.27 24.46
CA THR A 448 6.91 -1.12 25.64
C THR A 448 7.56 -2.44 25.19
N PRO A 449 8.03 -3.29 26.13
CA PRO A 449 8.56 -4.60 25.75
C PRO A 449 7.53 -5.48 25.02
N ASN A 450 6.23 -5.22 25.12
CA ASN A 450 5.21 -5.95 24.38
C ASN A 450 5.35 -5.75 22.86
N GLU A 451 5.43 -4.49 22.41
CA GLU A 451 5.60 -4.17 20.99
C GLU A 451 6.97 -4.62 20.48
N THR A 452 8.02 -4.41 21.29
CA THR A 452 9.39 -4.85 20.94
C THR A 452 9.48 -6.37 20.82
N TYR A 453 8.77 -7.14 21.66
CA TYR A 453 8.70 -8.59 21.57
C TYR A 453 8.03 -9.06 20.27
N ILE A 454 6.94 -8.42 19.84
CA ILE A 454 6.27 -8.77 18.57
C ILE A 454 7.23 -8.58 17.40
N LEU A 455 7.95 -7.45 17.36
CA LEU A 455 8.92 -7.19 16.31
C LEU A 455 10.08 -8.19 16.34
N ALA A 456 10.59 -8.53 17.52
CA ALA A 456 11.63 -9.55 17.67
C ALA A 456 11.17 -10.93 17.17
N VAL A 457 9.94 -11.34 17.47
CA VAL A 457 9.38 -12.62 16.97
C VAL A 457 9.21 -12.60 15.45
N LYS A 458 8.74 -11.48 14.87
CA LYS A 458 8.68 -11.33 13.41
C LYS A 458 10.07 -11.45 12.77
N LEU A 459 11.08 -10.82 13.37
CA LEU A 459 12.48 -10.93 12.94
C LEU A 459 13.01 -12.35 13.03
N TYR A 460 12.79 -13.05 14.16
CA TYR A 460 13.16 -14.45 14.33
C TYR A 460 12.62 -15.31 13.19
N LYS A 461 11.32 -15.21 12.90
CA LYS A 461 10.69 -15.96 11.80
C LYS A 461 11.27 -15.61 10.43
N ASN A 462 11.53 -14.33 10.17
CA ASN A 462 12.16 -13.92 8.92
C ASN A 462 13.59 -14.49 8.78
N ILE A 463 14.36 -14.52 9.87
CA ILE A 463 15.68 -15.15 9.89
C ILE A 463 15.59 -16.67 9.75
N GLN A 464 14.55 -17.33 10.28
CA GLN A 464 14.30 -18.75 10.03
C GLN A 464 14.12 -19.04 8.55
N ILE A 465 13.32 -18.23 7.85
CA ILE A 465 13.14 -18.36 6.41
C ILE A 465 14.47 -18.15 5.68
N VAL A 466 15.23 -17.10 6.01
CA VAL A 466 16.54 -16.84 5.42
C VAL A 466 17.52 -17.99 5.68
N THR A 467 17.56 -18.51 6.90
CA THR A 467 18.45 -19.61 7.29
C THR A 467 18.08 -20.88 6.53
N TYR A 468 16.80 -21.23 6.49
CA TYR A 468 16.33 -22.40 5.75
C TYR A 468 16.68 -22.28 4.26
N HIS A 469 16.46 -21.11 3.64
CA HIS A 469 16.79 -20.90 2.24
C HIS A 469 18.30 -21.08 1.96
N LEU A 470 19.16 -20.54 2.83
CA LEU A 470 20.61 -20.55 2.61
C LEU A 470 21.29 -21.87 3.02
N THR A 471 20.72 -22.62 3.96
CA THR A 471 21.33 -23.84 4.52
C THR A 471 20.58 -25.12 4.16
N GLN A 472 19.35 -25.01 3.64
CA GLN A 472 18.40 -26.11 3.42
C GLN A 472 18.09 -26.93 4.68
N LYS A 473 18.37 -26.38 5.87
CA LYS A 473 18.16 -27.02 7.17
C LYS A 473 17.10 -26.29 7.95
N GLN A 474 16.07 -27.02 8.38
CA GLN A 474 15.10 -26.49 9.31
C GLN A 474 15.68 -26.51 10.72
N MET A 475 15.97 -25.33 11.26
CA MET A 475 16.57 -25.18 12.59
C MET A 475 15.58 -24.57 13.57
N LEU A 476 15.40 -25.24 14.70
CA LEU A 476 14.61 -24.75 15.83
C LEU A 476 15.56 -24.46 16.98
N ILE A 477 15.75 -23.17 17.28
CA ILE A 477 16.53 -22.75 18.45
C ILE A 477 15.55 -22.51 19.60
N PRO A 478 15.65 -23.25 20.73
CA PRO A 478 14.76 -23.08 21.86
C PRO A 478 14.92 -21.69 22.49
N LEU A 479 13.80 -21.10 22.94
CA LEU A 479 13.80 -19.85 23.68
C LEU A 479 14.17 -20.13 25.14
N LEU A 480 15.31 -19.60 25.57
CA LEU A 480 15.78 -19.74 26.95
C LEU A 480 15.04 -18.76 27.87
N LYS A 481 14.75 -19.19 29.10
CA LYS A 481 14.19 -18.29 30.12
C LYS A 481 15.32 -17.54 30.80
N TYR A 482 15.12 -16.24 30.98
CA TYR A 482 16.07 -15.36 31.67
C TYR A 482 15.36 -14.60 32.76
N GLU A 483 15.99 -14.54 33.93
CA GLU A 483 15.59 -13.65 35.00
C GLU A 483 16.28 -12.29 34.81
N SER A 484 15.52 -11.20 34.99
CA SER A 484 16.07 -9.86 35.22
C SER A 484 16.98 -9.26 34.13
N LYS A 485 16.59 -9.29 32.85
CA LYS A 485 17.24 -8.48 31.80
C LYS A 485 16.72 -7.06 31.77
N ALA A 486 17.60 -6.11 31.45
CA ALA A 486 17.27 -4.71 31.21
C ALA A 486 17.23 -4.38 29.71
N PRO A 487 16.59 -3.29 29.27
CA PRO A 487 16.62 -2.85 27.87
C PRO A 487 18.02 -2.69 27.29
N ALA A 488 19.01 -2.31 28.12
CA ALA A 488 20.41 -2.24 27.73
C ALA A 488 20.97 -3.59 27.24
N ASP A 489 20.66 -4.70 27.92
CA ASP A 489 21.10 -6.04 27.52
C ASP A 489 20.50 -6.43 26.18
N VAL A 490 19.21 -6.13 25.99
CA VAL A 490 18.48 -6.40 24.73
C VAL A 490 19.06 -5.58 23.59
N PHE A 491 19.43 -4.32 23.85
CA PHE A 491 20.08 -3.46 22.87
C PHE A 491 21.45 -4.01 22.46
N MET A 492 22.27 -4.47 23.42
CA MET A 492 23.55 -5.12 23.12
C MET A 492 23.36 -6.38 22.27
N GLN A 493 22.33 -7.19 22.56
CA GLN A 493 21.99 -8.35 21.73
C GLN A 493 21.58 -7.96 20.31
N SER A 494 20.88 -6.83 20.16
CA SER A 494 20.51 -6.26 18.85
C SER A 494 21.75 -5.84 18.05
N LEU A 495 22.74 -5.20 18.70
CA LEU A 495 24.01 -4.85 18.06
C LEU A 495 24.76 -6.10 17.58
N GLN A 496 24.83 -7.15 18.39
CA GLN A 496 25.46 -8.42 18.00
C GLN A 496 24.76 -9.04 16.79
N LEU A 497 23.43 -9.05 16.76
CA LEU A 497 22.67 -9.55 15.61
C LEU A 497 22.98 -8.75 14.34
N MET A 498 23.00 -7.42 14.41
CA MET A 498 23.38 -6.56 13.27
C MET A 498 24.79 -6.86 12.76
N GLN A 499 25.75 -7.08 13.66
CA GLN A 499 27.11 -7.48 13.29
C GLN A 499 27.13 -8.85 12.59
N THR A 500 26.39 -9.84 13.09
CA THR A 500 26.24 -11.15 12.45
C THR A 500 25.65 -11.01 11.05
N LEU A 501 24.57 -10.23 10.89
CA LEU A 501 23.95 -9.97 9.58
C LEU A 501 24.90 -9.25 8.63
N THR A 502 25.70 -8.31 9.12
CA THR A 502 26.72 -7.63 8.32
C THR A 502 27.78 -8.61 7.81
N LYS A 503 28.20 -9.58 8.64
CA LYS A 503 29.10 -10.66 8.22
C LYS A 503 28.45 -11.57 7.18
N ILE A 504 27.16 -11.90 7.34
CA ILE A 504 26.40 -12.70 6.37
C ILE A 504 26.35 -11.98 5.01
N LYS A 505 26.04 -10.68 5.02
CA LYS A 505 26.04 -9.83 3.82
C LYS A 505 27.39 -9.81 3.12
N LYS A 506 28.48 -9.60 3.87
CA LYS A 506 29.85 -9.62 3.33
C LYS A 506 30.22 -10.97 2.73
N ARG A 507 29.91 -12.07 3.43
CA ARG A 507 30.17 -13.44 2.94
C ARG A 507 29.38 -13.76 1.67
N GLY A 508 28.18 -13.21 1.54
CA GLY A 508 27.33 -13.35 0.36
C GLY A 508 27.54 -12.29 -0.72
N ASN A 509 28.63 -11.52 -0.68
CA ASN A 509 28.95 -10.46 -1.66
C ASN A 509 27.84 -9.40 -1.87
N LEU A 510 27.02 -9.15 -0.84
CA LEU A 510 26.02 -8.07 -0.87
C LEU A 510 26.70 -6.71 -0.58
N ASN A 511 26.99 -5.97 -1.66
CA ASN A 511 27.56 -4.62 -1.59
C ASN A 511 26.53 -3.59 -1.09
N SER A 512 26.58 -3.29 0.20
CA SER A 512 25.73 -2.31 0.86
C SER A 512 26.48 -1.67 2.04
N ALA A 513 26.11 -0.45 2.40
CA ALA A 513 26.80 0.27 3.47
C ALA A 513 26.75 -0.50 4.81
N THR A 514 27.85 -0.46 5.56
CA THR A 514 27.83 -0.96 6.94
C THR A 514 27.12 0.08 7.80
N LEU A 515 26.01 -0.33 8.42
CA LEU A 515 25.18 0.56 9.21
C LEU A 515 25.59 0.55 10.68
N THR A 516 25.68 1.74 11.26
CA THR A 516 25.86 1.93 12.70
C THR A 516 24.51 2.21 13.33
N ILE A 517 24.08 1.35 14.26
CA ILE A 517 22.87 1.58 15.06
C ILE A 517 23.20 2.67 16.09
N PRO A 518 22.51 3.82 16.08
CA PRO A 518 22.73 4.86 17.07
C PRO A 518 22.38 4.39 18.49
N ARG A 519 23.19 4.79 19.46
CA ARG A 519 22.98 4.46 20.87
C ARG A 519 22.46 5.67 21.63
N ASP A 520 21.28 5.55 22.22
CA ASP A 520 20.75 6.57 23.13
C ASP A 520 21.53 6.59 24.45
N LYS A 521 21.57 7.75 25.11
CA LYS A 521 22.19 7.87 26.45
C LYS A 521 21.53 6.97 27.48
N ILE A 522 20.19 6.90 27.43
CA ILE A 522 19.38 6.00 28.26
C ILE A 522 18.69 5.03 27.31
N ILE A 523 18.99 3.75 27.46
CA ILE A 523 18.40 2.71 26.62
C ILE A 523 17.02 2.34 27.16
N THR A 524 15.98 2.57 26.35
CA THR A 524 14.60 2.18 26.65
C THR A 524 14.13 1.09 25.67
N PRO A 525 12.95 0.47 25.88
CA PRO A 525 12.38 -0.42 24.88
C PRO A 525 12.19 0.25 23.50
N ASN A 526 12.02 1.58 23.45
CA ASN A 526 11.98 2.36 22.21
C ASN A 526 13.34 2.39 21.50
N SER A 527 14.45 2.55 22.24
CA SER A 527 15.81 2.45 21.70
C SER A 527 16.06 1.08 21.06
N VAL A 528 15.61 0.01 21.74
CA VAL A 528 15.65 -1.36 21.20
C VAL A 528 14.77 -1.48 19.96
N TYR A 529 13.55 -0.96 19.97
CA TYR A 529 12.64 -1.02 18.84
C TYR A 529 13.24 -0.37 17.58
N ASN A 530 13.84 0.81 17.72
CA ASN A 530 14.54 1.50 16.64
C ASN A 530 15.72 0.67 16.09
N ALA A 531 16.49 0.01 16.97
CA ALA A 531 17.54 -0.92 16.55
C ALA A 531 16.98 -2.10 15.75
N LEU A 532 15.89 -2.71 16.23
CA LEU A 532 15.22 -3.81 15.54
C LEU A 532 14.62 -3.39 14.19
N ARG A 533 14.20 -2.14 14.02
CA ARG A 533 13.73 -1.61 12.72
C ARG A 533 14.83 -1.53 11.69
N LEU A 534 16.02 -1.06 12.08
CA LEU A 534 17.20 -1.11 11.20
C LEU A 534 17.57 -2.56 10.85
N ILE A 535 17.56 -3.46 11.83
CA ILE A 535 17.79 -4.90 11.59
C ILE A 535 16.74 -5.47 10.62
N SER A 536 15.47 -5.09 10.76
CA SER A 536 14.41 -5.52 9.83
C SER A 536 14.67 -5.05 8.41
N GLY A 537 15.21 -3.84 8.21
CA GLY A 537 15.66 -3.37 6.91
C GLY A 537 16.76 -4.26 6.35
N THR A 538 17.78 -4.59 7.14
CA THR A 538 18.89 -5.47 6.74
C THR A 538 18.46 -6.90 6.44
N VAL A 539 17.52 -7.46 7.20
CA VAL A 539 16.92 -8.77 6.89
C VAL A 539 16.13 -8.71 5.58
N SER A 540 15.41 -7.61 5.35
CA SER A 540 14.66 -7.40 4.10
C SER A 540 15.61 -7.30 2.90
N GLU A 541 16.76 -6.63 3.02
CA GLU A 541 17.80 -6.61 1.98
C GLU A 541 18.28 -8.01 1.62
N LEU A 542 18.63 -8.83 2.63
CA LEU A 542 19.06 -10.21 2.42
C LEU A 542 17.99 -11.00 1.67
N ARG A 543 16.73 -10.85 2.06
CA ARG A 543 15.62 -11.52 1.40
C ARG A 543 15.45 -11.07 -0.04
N VAL A 544 15.57 -9.77 -0.33
CA VAL A 544 15.49 -9.24 -1.69
C VAL A 544 16.65 -9.77 -2.54
N TYR A 545 17.87 -9.76 -2.00
CA TYR A 545 19.07 -10.21 -2.69
C TYR A 545 19.02 -11.70 -3.06
N TYR A 546 18.59 -12.54 -2.13
CA TYR A 546 18.43 -13.98 -2.35
C TYR A 546 17.07 -14.37 -2.94
N ASN A 547 16.22 -13.41 -3.32
CA ASN A 547 14.88 -13.65 -3.87
C ASN A 547 13.98 -14.55 -2.99
N ILE A 548 13.98 -14.29 -1.68
CA ILE A 548 13.24 -15.07 -0.66
C ILE A 548 11.80 -14.51 -0.52
N GLN A 549 10.87 -15.17 -1.18
CA GLN A 549 9.49 -14.71 -1.41
C GLN A 549 8.48 -15.20 -0.36
N GLU A 550 8.88 -16.11 0.53
CA GLU A 550 8.02 -16.76 1.51
C GLU A 550 7.50 -15.75 2.55
N HIS A 551 6.19 -15.62 2.68
CA HIS A 551 5.61 -14.75 3.70
C HIS A 551 5.51 -15.48 5.03
N THR A 552 5.78 -14.77 6.12
CA THR A 552 5.45 -15.27 7.46
C THR A 552 3.94 -15.26 7.61
N THR A 553 3.33 -16.37 8.05
CA THR A 553 1.91 -16.37 8.41
C THR A 553 1.69 -15.40 9.56
N ALA A 554 0.70 -14.51 9.40
CA ALA A 554 0.31 -13.52 10.39
C ALA A 554 0.03 -14.24 11.72
N LEU A 555 0.78 -13.89 12.76
CA LEU A 555 0.42 -14.28 14.12
C LEU A 555 -0.87 -13.57 14.48
N SER A 556 -1.89 -14.32 14.93
CA SER A 556 -3.15 -13.79 15.44
C SER A 556 -2.85 -12.64 16.42
N GLN A 557 -3.26 -11.43 16.05
CA GLN A 557 -2.85 -10.17 16.68
C GLN A 557 -3.64 -9.88 17.96
N LYS A 558 -3.35 -10.59 19.05
CA LYS A 558 -3.37 -9.91 20.35
C LYS A 558 -1.94 -9.58 20.71
N THR A 559 -1.67 -8.30 20.91
CA THR A 559 -0.45 -7.83 21.56
C THR A 559 -0.25 -8.69 22.81
N PRO A 560 0.81 -9.51 22.89
CA PRO A 560 1.07 -10.28 24.09
C PRO A 560 1.15 -9.29 25.24
N LYS A 561 0.44 -9.58 26.33
CA LYS A 561 0.47 -8.75 27.54
C LYS A 561 1.62 -9.22 28.42
N ASN A 562 2.13 -8.28 29.23
CA ASN A 562 3.09 -8.55 30.30
C ASN A 562 4.43 -9.12 29.82
N LYS A 563 4.88 -8.75 28.62
CA LYS A 563 6.24 -9.03 28.16
C LYS A 563 7.24 -8.13 28.87
N THR A 564 8.42 -8.68 29.10
CA THR A 564 9.54 -8.07 29.79
C THR A 564 10.74 -7.96 28.84
N PRO A 565 11.77 -7.17 29.17
CA PRO A 565 13.01 -7.19 28.38
C PRO A 565 13.66 -8.59 28.31
N SER A 566 13.49 -9.44 29.34
CA SER A 566 13.96 -10.84 29.31
C SER A 566 13.32 -11.66 28.19
N ASP A 567 12.01 -11.48 27.96
CA ASP A 567 11.32 -12.16 26.85
C ASP A 567 11.90 -11.75 25.50
N VAL A 568 12.17 -10.45 25.33
CA VAL A 568 12.75 -9.91 24.09
C VAL A 568 14.18 -10.41 23.91
N PHE A 569 14.98 -10.38 24.98
CA PHE A 569 16.35 -10.89 24.98
C PHE A 569 16.41 -12.34 24.50
N SER A 570 15.54 -13.21 25.07
CA SER A 570 15.45 -14.62 24.70
C SER A 570 15.24 -14.83 23.19
N VAL A 571 14.31 -14.08 22.59
CA VAL A 571 14.02 -14.15 21.16
C VAL A 571 15.21 -13.67 20.33
N LEU A 572 15.85 -12.56 20.71
CA LEU A 572 17.00 -12.03 19.96
C LEU A 572 18.24 -12.90 20.10
N GLU A 573 18.44 -13.54 21.24
CA GLU A 573 19.51 -14.50 21.42
C GLU A 573 19.32 -15.72 20.52
N ALA A 574 18.10 -16.28 20.50
CA ALA A 574 17.77 -17.38 19.59
C ALA A 574 17.91 -16.95 18.11
N THR A 575 17.51 -15.73 17.77
CA THR A 575 17.67 -15.15 16.43
C THR A 575 19.14 -15.03 16.04
N ASN A 576 20.01 -14.57 16.96
CA ASN A 576 21.44 -14.44 16.70
C ASN A 576 22.12 -15.81 16.56
N LYS A 577 21.79 -16.78 17.43
CA LYS A 577 22.27 -18.17 17.32
C LYS A 577 21.89 -18.77 15.96
N LEU A 578 20.65 -18.54 15.52
CA LEU A 578 20.17 -19.00 14.22
C LEU A 578 20.92 -18.33 13.06
N ALA A 579 21.09 -17.01 13.08
CA ALA A 579 21.87 -16.29 12.07
C ALA A 579 23.35 -16.76 12.03
N GLN A 580 23.95 -17.05 13.18
CA GLN A 580 25.31 -17.58 13.25
C GLN A 580 25.46 -18.94 12.57
N GLN A 581 24.41 -19.76 12.50
CA GLN A 581 24.47 -21.04 11.78
C GLN A 581 24.69 -20.84 10.27
N ILE A 582 24.13 -19.78 9.68
CA ILE A 582 24.41 -19.40 8.28
C ILE A 582 25.91 -19.18 8.07
N LEU A 583 26.59 -18.54 9.03
CA LEU A 583 28.04 -18.31 8.96
C LEU A 583 28.89 -19.55 9.28
N ARG A 584 28.34 -20.59 9.89
CA ARG A 584 29.06 -21.84 10.17
C ARG A 584 28.85 -22.87 9.07
N ASP A 585 27.77 -22.77 8.31
CA ASP A 585 27.51 -23.70 7.23
C ASP A 585 28.53 -23.53 6.11
N SER A 586 29.24 -24.61 5.77
CA SER A 586 30.22 -24.63 4.69
C SER A 586 29.54 -24.57 3.32
N THR A 587 28.26 -24.96 3.21
CA THR A 587 27.51 -24.88 1.95
C THR A 587 27.14 -23.45 1.57
N TYR A 588 27.19 -22.52 2.53
CA TYR A 588 26.97 -21.09 2.30
C TYR A 588 28.25 -20.44 1.75
N ALA A 589 28.75 -20.86 0.60
CA ALA A 589 29.93 -20.27 -0.03
C ALA A 589 29.77 -20.25 -1.54
N HIS A 590 29.44 -19.08 -2.11
CA HIS A 590 29.73 -18.66 -3.49
C HIS A 590 29.60 -17.14 -3.60
#